data_AF-A0A2E2QT09-F1
#
_entry.id   AF-A0A2E2QT09-F1
#
_cell.length_a   1.000
_cell.length_b   1.000
_cell.length_c   1.000
_cell.angle_alpha   90.00
_cell.angle_beta   90.00
_cell.angle_gamma   90.00
#
_symmetry.space_group_name_H-M   'P 1'
#
loop_
_entity.id
_entity.type
_entity.pdbx_description
1 polymer ?
#
loop_
_entity_poly.entity_id
_entity_poly.type
_entity_poly.pdbx_seq_one_letter_code
_entity_poly.pdbx_strand_id
1 'polypeptide(L)'
;MSIQEELRRLSEKVKEYRDEARVQLHLAREDVKDEWDDLEQDWDRFRTRIDQVLHDAENATQEARQTARKLGEDLKTGYQNIRNKLK
;
A
#
# COMPACT_ATOMS: atom_id res chain seq x y z
N MET A 1 -17.70 -5.45 -10.44
CA MET A 1 -17.13 -4.40 -9.57
C MET A 1 -16.37 -3.45 -10.46
N SER A 2 -16.50 -2.13 -10.27
CA SER A 2 -15.67 -1.17 -11.00
C SER A 2 -14.22 -1.28 -10.52
N ILE A 3 -13.25 -1.05 -11.40
CA ILE A 3 -11.83 -1.04 -11.04
C ILE A 3 -11.54 -0.01 -9.94
N GLN A 4 -12.35 1.06 -9.88
CA GLN A 4 -12.29 2.06 -8.82
C GLN A 4 -12.65 1.48 -7.46
N GLU A 5 -13.67 0.64 -7.38
CA GLU A 5 -14.04 -0.06 -6.14
C GLU A 5 -12.96 -1.04 -5.71
N GLU A 6 -12.36 -1.78 -6.65
CA GLU A 6 -11.27 -2.69 -6.35
C GLU A 6 -10.05 -1.95 -5.80
N LEU A 7 -9.64 -0.85 -6.43
CA LEU A 7 -8.53 -0.01 -5.97
C LEU A 7 -8.82 0.64 -4.63
N ARG A 8 -10.04 1.12 -4.39
CA ARG A 8 -10.45 1.65 -3.07
C ARG A 8 -10.35 0.58 -1.99
N ARG A 9 -10.91 -0.62 -2.22
CA ARG A 9 -10.82 -1.74 -1.27
C ARG A 9 -9.37 -2.17 -1.02
N LEU A 10 -8.53 -2.17 -2.05
CA LEU A 10 -7.11 -2.46 -1.92
C LEU A 10 -6.42 -1.41 -1.05
N SER A 11 -6.68 -0.13 -1.31
CA SER A 11 -6.14 0.97 -0.51
C SER A 11 -6.54 0.86 0.96
N GLU A 12 -7.81 0.57 1.26
CA GLU A 12 -8.26 0.38 2.64
C GLU A 12 -7.56 -0.81 3.31
N LYS A 13 -7.42 -1.94 2.61
CA LYS A 13 -6.70 -3.10 3.16
C LYS A 13 -5.24 -2.80 3.45
N VAL A 14 -4.54 -2.17 2.51
CA VAL A 14 -3.12 -1.82 2.70
C VAL A 14 -2.98 -0.84 3.86
N LYS A 15 -3.90 0.11 4.01
CA LYS A 15 -3.95 1.02 5.17
C LYS A 15 -4.17 0.27 6.48
N GLU A 16 -5.07 -0.71 6.53
CA GLU A 16 -5.29 -1.54 7.71
C GLU A 16 -4.02 -2.30 8.10
N TYR A 17 -3.35 -2.96 7.14
CA TYR A 17 -2.07 -3.63 7.40
C TYR A 17 -0.97 -2.68 7.84
N ARG A 18 -0.91 -1.47 7.26
CA ARG A 18 0.00 -0.40 7.68
C ARG A 18 -0.27 -0.01 9.13
N ASP A 19 -1.51 0.29 9.48
CA ASP A 19 -1.85 0.71 10.85
C ASP A 19 -1.51 -0.39 11.88
N GLU A 20 -1.77 -1.66 11.56
CA GLU A 20 -1.34 -2.80 12.39
C GLU A 20 0.19 -2.90 12.51
N ALA A 21 0.90 -2.84 11.39
CA ALA A 21 2.35 -2.96 11.35
C ALA A 21 3.03 -1.78 12.05
N ARG A 22 2.47 -0.57 11.96
CA ARG A 22 2.94 0.62 12.70
C ARG A 22 2.84 0.45 14.21
N VAL A 23 1.76 -0.15 14.71
CA VAL A 23 1.60 -0.43 16.15
C VAL A 23 2.67 -1.42 16.61
N GLN A 24 2.94 -2.46 15.82
CA GLN A 24 3.99 -3.43 16.12
C GLN A 24 5.40 -2.81 16.00
N LEU A 25 5.62 -1.93 15.02
CA LEU A 25 6.90 -1.25 14.80
C LEU A 25 7.29 -0.39 16.00
N HIS A 26 6.32 0.24 16.67
CA HIS A 26 6.59 1.01 17.88
C HIS A 26 7.18 0.16 19.02
N LEU A 27 7.02 -1.17 18.94
CA LEU A 27 7.59 -2.14 19.88
C LEU A 27 8.91 -2.76 19.37
N ALA A 28 9.33 -2.41 18.15
CA ALA A 28 10.39 -3.08 17.40
C ALA A 28 11.73 -2.33 17.38
N ARG A 29 12.80 -3.06 17.04
CA ARG A 29 14.17 -2.56 16.88
C ARG A 29 14.35 -1.76 15.58
N GLU A 30 15.40 -0.93 15.57
CA GLU A 30 15.80 -0.04 14.49
C GLU A 30 15.89 -0.72 13.11
N ASP A 31 16.26 -2.00 13.05
CA ASP A 31 16.38 -2.78 11.79
C ASP A 31 15.09 -2.84 10.95
N VAL A 32 13.92 -2.79 11.60
CA VAL A 32 12.62 -2.85 10.88
C VAL A 32 12.15 -1.44 10.48
N LYS A 33 12.76 -0.41 11.05
CA LYS A 33 12.43 0.98 10.80
C LYS A 33 12.85 1.43 9.40
N ASP A 34 14.04 1.02 8.95
CA ASP A 34 14.51 1.32 7.58
C ASP A 34 13.58 0.69 6.53
N GLU A 35 13.25 -0.60 6.70
CA GLU A 35 12.34 -1.32 5.79
C GLU A 35 10.91 -0.73 5.84
N TRP A 36 10.50 -0.21 7.00
CA TRP A 36 9.24 0.51 7.14
C TRP A 36 9.25 1.84 6.40
N ASP A 37 10.30 2.64 6.55
CA ASP A 37 10.41 3.95 5.89
C ASP A 37 10.42 3.82 4.36
N ASP A 38 11.01 2.74 3.83
CA ASP A 38 10.93 2.40 2.40
C ASP A 38 9.49 2.09 1.96
N LEU A 39 8.75 1.26 2.72
CA LEU A 39 7.35 0.96 2.43
C LEU A 39 6.46 2.19 2.54
N GLU A 40 6.74 3.12 3.46
CA GLU A 40 6.00 4.38 3.58
C GLU A 40 6.16 5.26 2.35
N GLN A 41 7.35 5.30 1.74
CA GLN A 41 7.56 6.01 0.47
C GLN A 41 6.74 5.38 -0.66
N ASP A 42 6.73 4.06 -0.75
CA ASP A 42 5.92 3.35 -1.74
C ASP A 42 4.42 3.53 -1.50
N TRP A 43 4.00 3.62 -0.23
CA TRP A 43 2.62 3.90 0.14
C TRP A 43 2.16 5.27 -0.34
N ASP A 44 3.00 6.31 -0.20
CA ASP A 44 2.65 7.64 -0.71
C ASP A 44 2.55 7.68 -2.23
N ARG A 45 3.48 6.99 -2.93
CA ARG A 45 3.43 6.81 -4.39
C ARG A 45 2.16 6.08 -4.81
N PHE A 46 1.82 5.00 -4.13
CA PHE A 46 0.60 4.23 -4.38
C PHE A 46 -0.66 5.07 -4.16
N ARG A 47 -0.73 5.84 -3.06
CA ARG A 47 -1.86 6.73 -2.76
C ARG A 47 -2.05 7.75 -3.87
N THR A 48 -0.98 8.41 -4.28
CA THR A 48 -1.01 9.39 -5.38
C THR A 48 -1.44 8.75 -6.70
N ARG A 49 -0.93 7.55 -7.00
CA ARG A 49 -1.28 6.82 -8.23
C ARG A 49 -2.74 6.36 -8.22
N ILE A 50 -3.23 5.85 -7.10
CA ILE A 50 -4.64 5.48 -6.94
C ILE A 50 -5.52 6.70 -7.07
N ASP A 51 -5.18 7.82 -6.44
CA ASP A 51 -5.98 9.04 -6.50
C ASP A 51 -6.11 9.53 -7.95
N GLN A 52 -5.01 9.55 -8.71
CA GLN A 52 -5.01 9.82 -10.15
C GLN A 52 -5.90 8.85 -10.93
N VAL A 53 -5.77 7.54 -10.68
CA VAL A 53 -6.57 6.53 -11.37
C VAL A 53 -8.04 6.57 -10.96
N LEU A 54 -8.37 6.99 -9.74
CA LEU A 54 -9.75 7.13 -9.28
C LEU A 54 -10.41 8.38 -9.84
N HIS A 55 -9.69 9.50 -9.86
CA HIS A 55 -10.14 10.79 -10.35
C HIS A 55 -10.32 10.78 -11.87
N ASP A 56 -9.33 10.25 -12.60
CA ASP A 56 -9.34 10.14 -14.05
C ASP A 56 -9.67 8.71 -14.53
N ALA A 57 -10.46 7.94 -13.79
CA ALA A 57 -10.67 6.51 -14.09
C ALA A 57 -11.12 6.21 -15.52
N GLU A 58 -11.88 7.12 -16.15
CA GLU A 58 -12.31 6.99 -17.54
C GLU A 58 -11.14 7.16 -18.53
N ASN A 59 -10.20 8.06 -18.23
CA ASN A 59 -9.01 8.35 -19.05
C ASN A 59 -7.77 7.55 -18.61
N ALA A 60 -7.80 6.93 -17.42
CA ALA A 60 -6.69 6.18 -16.87
C ALA A 60 -6.42 4.97 -17.75
N THR A 61 -5.22 4.93 -18.31
CA THR A 61 -4.75 3.82 -19.13
C THR A 61 -4.78 2.51 -18.35
N GLN A 62 -4.96 1.39 -19.05
CA GLN A 62 -4.92 0.07 -18.42
C GLN A 62 -3.62 -0.15 -17.65
N GLU A 63 -2.51 0.36 -18.18
CA GLU A 63 -1.21 0.35 -17.51
C GLU A 63 -1.26 1.07 -16.16
N ALA A 64 -1.82 2.29 -16.08
CA ALA A 64 -1.91 3.02 -14.82
C ALA A 64 -2.70 2.25 -13.75
N ARG A 65 -3.81 1.61 -14.16
CA ARG A 65 -4.64 0.77 -13.29
C ARG A 65 -3.87 -0.46 -12.81
N GLN A 66 -3.13 -1.11 -13.71
CA GLN A 66 -2.34 -2.29 -13.39
C GLN A 66 -1.16 -1.95 -12.47
N THR A 67 -0.49 -0.81 -12.71
CA THR A 67 0.56 -0.30 -11.83
C THR A 67 0.03 -0.04 -10.42
N ALA A 68 -1.11 0.66 -10.31
CA ALA A 68 -1.73 0.91 -9.01
C ALA A 68 -2.05 -0.40 -8.29
N ARG A 69 -2.68 -1.36 -8.97
CA ARG A 69 -2.98 -2.68 -8.40
C ARG A 69 -1.72 -3.41 -7.93
N LYS A 70 -0.66 -3.42 -8.74
CA LYS A 70 0.59 -4.09 -8.42
C LYS A 70 1.27 -3.46 -7.20
N LEU A 71 1.39 -2.13 -7.17
CA LEU A 71 1.91 -1.40 -6.01
C LEU A 71 1.15 -1.73 -4.72
N GLY A 72 -0.18 -1.80 -4.79
CA GLY A 72 -0.98 -2.14 -3.61
C GLY A 72 -0.77 -3.57 -3.11
N GLU A 73 -0.61 -4.54 -4.02
CA GLU A 73 -0.28 -5.92 -3.62
C GLU A 73 1.15 -6.05 -3.08
N ASP A 74 2.11 -5.33 -3.67
CA ASP A 74 3.50 -5.28 -3.20
C ASP A 74 3.56 -4.67 -1.80
N LEU A 75 2.88 -3.54 -1.56
CA LEU A 75 2.78 -2.89 -0.25
C LEU A 75 2.11 -3.78 0.80
N LYS A 76 1.00 -4.42 0.43
CA LYS A 76 0.32 -5.37 1.31
C LYS A 76 1.28 -6.47 1.76
N THR A 77 2.03 -7.03 0.82
CA THR A 77 3.01 -8.09 1.10
C THR A 77 4.15 -7.56 1.97
N GLY A 78 4.64 -6.36 1.71
CA GLY A 78 5.65 -5.68 2.52
C GLY A 78 5.21 -5.49 3.96
N TYR A 79 4.03 -4.90 4.19
CA TYR A 79 3.50 -4.71 5.54
C TYR A 79 3.20 -6.03 6.26
N GLN A 80 2.74 -7.06 5.53
CA GLN A 80 2.59 -8.40 6.11
C GLN A 80 3.94 -9.00 6.52
N ASN A 81 4.99 -8.83 5.72
CA ASN A 81 6.33 -9.30 6.05
C ASN A 81 6.90 -8.59 7.27
N ILE A 82 6.76 -7.26 7.34
CA ILE A 82 7.13 -6.49 8.54
C ILE A 82 6.39 -7.04 9.75
N ARG A 83 5.06 -7.16 9.67
CA ARG A 83 4.26 -7.71 10.77
C ARG A 83 4.73 -9.11 11.18
N ASN A 84 5.13 -9.96 10.24
CA ASN A 84 5.65 -11.30 10.53
C ASN A 84 7.03 -11.29 11.17
N LYS A 85 7.91 -10.34 10.79
CA LYS A 85 9.23 -10.16 11.43
C LYS A 85 9.13 -9.64 12.86
N LEU A 86 8.03 -8.96 13.18
CA LEU A 86 7.75 -8.37 14.49
C LEU A 86 7.00 -9.30 15.45
N LYS A 87 6.56 -10.46 14.98
CA LYS A 87 5.76 -11.42 15.73
C LYS A 87 6.64 -12.51 16.34
#